data_AF-A0A7C1UNH6-F1
#
_entry.id   AF-A0A7C1UNH6-F1
#
_cell.length_a   1.000
_cell.length_b   1.000
_cell.length_c   1.000
_cell.angle_alpha   90.00
_cell.angle_beta   90.00
_cell.angle_gamma   90.00
#
_symmetry.space_group_name_H-M   'P 1'
#
loop_
_entity.id
_entity.type
_entity.pdbx_description
1 polymer ?
#
loop_
_entity_poly.entity_id
_entity_poly.type
_entity_poly.pdbx_seq_one_letter_code
_entity_poly.pdbx_strand_id
1 'polypeptide(L)' 'HTGQRVYDAKRTVRLEAMGYRVMRFWNHEILGELDNVLEQIQTALFEPPSPQPSPGGRGG' A
#
# COMPACT_ATOMS: atom_id res chain seq x y z
N HIS A 1 -16.24 12.56 13.72
CA HIS A 1 -14.80 12.31 13.44
C HIS A 1 -14.64 11.58 12.11
N THR A 2 -14.57 12.29 10.99
CA THR A 2 -14.57 11.68 9.63
C THR A 2 -13.31 12.02 8.81
N GLY A 3 -12.36 12.75 9.42
CA GLY A 3 -11.23 13.37 8.73
C GLY A 3 -10.06 12.46 8.35
N GLN A 4 -9.91 11.28 8.98
CA GLN A 4 -8.78 10.39 8.68
C GLN A 4 -8.91 9.71 7.32
N ARG A 5 -10.11 9.33 6.86
CA ARG A 5 -10.32 8.56 5.62
C ARG A 5 -9.98 9.32 4.33
N VAL A 6 -10.17 10.64 4.31
CA VAL A 6 -9.98 11.46 3.09
C VAL A 6 -8.52 11.85 2.89
N TYR A 7 -7.79 12.10 3.98
CA TYR A 7 -6.36 12.41 3.92
C TYR A 7 -5.53 11.20 3.48
N ASP A 8 -6.02 10.02 3.84
CA ASP A 8 -5.42 8.72 3.59
C ASP A 8 -5.45 8.30 2.11
N ALA A 9 -6.58 8.55 1.43
CA ALA A 9 -6.75 8.25 0.01
C ALA A 9 -5.84 9.09 -0.88
N LYS A 10 -5.71 10.40 -0.59
CA LYS A 10 -4.83 11.30 -1.37
C LYS A 10 -3.35 10.97 -1.21
N ARG A 11 -2.94 10.54 -0.01
CA ARG A 11 -1.55 10.13 0.26
C ARG A 11 -1.23 8.81 -0.43
N THR A 12 -2.15 7.86 -0.41
CA THR A 12 -2.00 6.55 -1.07
C THR A 12 -1.85 6.73 -2.57
N VAL A 13 -2.76 7.46 -3.22
CA VAL A 13 -2.71 7.73 -4.67
C VAL A 13 -1.41 8.41 -5.11
N ARG A 14 -0.89 9.37 -4.32
CA ARG A 14 0.37 10.05 -4.65
C ARG A 14 1.57 9.11 -4.57
N LEU A 15 1.63 8.26 -3.56
CA LEU A 15 2.73 7.30 -3.37
C LEU A 15 2.71 6.22 -4.45
N GLU A 16 1.52 5.69 -4.78
CA GLU A 16 1.33 4.72 -5.85
C GLU A 16 1.70 5.29 -7.23
N ALA A 17 1.34 6.56 -7.50
CA ALA A 17 1.71 7.26 -8.73
C ALA A 17 3.23 7.50 -8.87
N MET A 18 3.96 7.50 -7.75
CA MET A 18 5.43 7.61 -7.74
C MET A 18 6.12 6.24 -7.76
N GLY A 19 5.36 5.14 -7.90
CA GLY A 19 5.90 3.78 -7.92
C GLY A 19 6.21 3.18 -6.56
N TYR A 20 5.75 3.80 -5.47
CA TYR A 20 5.88 3.25 -4.12
C TYR A 20 4.74 2.30 -3.78
N ARG A 21 5.06 1.15 -3.16
CA ARG A 21 4.08 0.19 -2.61
C ARG A 21 3.63 0.69 -1.23
N VAL A 22 2.33 0.95 -1.07
CA VAL A 22 1.76 1.35 0.22
C VAL A 22 1.23 0.12 0.94
N MET A 23 1.87 -0.25 2.04
CA MET A 23 1.40 -1.31 2.94
C MET A 23 0.79 -0.70 4.19
N ARG A 24 -0.32 -1.29 4.66
CA ARG A 24 -1.05 -0.83 5.84
C ARG A 24 -1.17 -1.95 6.84
N PHE A 25 -0.86 -1.63 8.09
CA PHE A 25 -0.97 -2.53 9.23
C PHE A 25 -1.85 -1.89 10.29
N TRP A 26 -2.70 -2.69 10.91
CA TRP A 26 -3.48 -2.28 12.06
C TRP A 26 -2.61 -2.27 13.32
N ASN A 27 -2.95 -1.41 14.28
CA ASN A 27 -2.17 -1.28 15.52
C ASN A 27 -2.07 -2.61 16.29
N HIS A 28 -3.09 -3.45 16.24
CA HIS A 28 -3.07 -4.76 16.91
C HIS A 28 -2.14 -5.75 16.20
N GLU A 29 -1.96 -5.66 14.88
CA GLU A 29 -1.00 -6.49 14.14
C GLU A 29 0.42 -6.11 14.51
N ILE A 30 0.70 -4.80 14.66
CA ILE A 30 2.03 -4.34 15.09
C ILE A 30 2.32 -4.75 16.54
N LEU A 31 1.31 -4.69 17.42
CA LEU A 31 1.48 -4.97 18.84
C LEU A 31 1.46 -6.47 19.18
N GLY A 32 0.76 -7.28 18.40
CA GLY A 32 0.61 -8.72 18.64
C GLY A 32 1.39 -9.61 17.69
N GLU A 33 1.57 -9.18 16.44
CA GLU A 33 2.02 -10.01 15.32
C GLU A 33 3.14 -9.30 14.54
N LEU A 34 4.09 -8.68 15.25
CA LEU A 34 5.16 -7.89 14.63
C LEU A 34 6.00 -8.73 13.64
N ASP A 35 6.29 -9.99 13.97
CA ASP A 35 7.01 -10.90 13.07
C ASP A 35 6.30 -11.09 11.73
N ASN A 36 4.97 -11.19 11.73
CA ASN A 36 4.17 -11.29 10.52
C ASN A 36 4.23 -9.99 9.70
N VAL A 37 4.18 -8.83 10.37
CA VAL A 37 4.37 -7.52 9.71
C VAL A 37 5.75 -7.44 9.04
N LEU A 38 6.80 -7.93 9.71
CA LEU A 38 8.16 -7.96 9.16
C LEU A 38 8.29 -8.92 7.98
N GLU A 39 7.69 -10.10 8.05
CA GLU A 39 7.68 -11.08 6.94
C GLU A 39 6.96 -10.52 5.71
N GLN A 40 5.84 -9.82 5.90
CA GLN A 40 5.12 -9.15 4.81
C GLN A 40 5.96 -8.04 4.16
N ILE A 41 6.67 -7.23 4.95
CA ILE A 41 7.58 -6.22 4.42
C ILE A 41 8.73 -6.89 3.66
N GLN A 42 9.31 -7.95 4.21
CA GLN A 42 10.38 -8.71 3.57
C GLN A 42 9.92 -9.26 2.23
N THR A 43 8.78 -9.94 2.21
CA THR A 43 8.16 -10.50 0.99
C THR A 43 7.94 -9.40 -0.04
N ALA A 44 7.43 -8.23 0.37
CA ALA A 44 7.19 -7.11 -0.52
C ALA A 44 8.45 -6.50 -1.15
N LEU A 45 9.63 -6.69 -0.53
CA LEU A 45 10.92 -6.27 -1.07
C LEU A 45 11.50 -7.29 -2.07
N PHE A 46 11.20 -8.58 -1.88
CA PHE A 46 11.69 -9.67 -2.73
C PHE A 46 10.75 -9.99 -3.90
N GLU A 47 9.47 -9.67 -3.79
CA GLU A 47 8.55 -9.71 -4.92
C GLU A 47 8.93 -8.62 -5.92
N PRO A 48 9.19 -8.94 -7.20
CA PRO A 48 9.33 -7.91 -8.22
C PRO A 48 8.05 -7.08 -8.22
N PRO A 49 8.14 -5.74 -8.35
CA PRO A 49 6.95 -4.91 -8.42
C PRO A 49 6.10 -5.45 -9.58
N SER A 50 4.93 -6.00 -9.26
CA SER A 50 4.01 -6.47 -10.30
C SER A 50 3.87 -5.31 -11.29
N PRO A 51 4.07 -5.56 -12.61
CA PRO A 51 3.99 -4.52 -13.60
C PRO A 51 2.63 -3.87 -13.42
N GLN A 52 2.67 -2.64 -12.91
CA GLN A 52 1.48 -1.86 -12.63
C GLN A 52 0.64 -1.92 -13.91
N PRO A 53 -0.62 -2.41 -13.87
CA PRO A 53 -1.43 -2.42 -15.07
C PRO A 53 -1.46 -0.98 -15.55
N SER A 54 -0.87 -0.74 -16.72
CA SER A 54 -0.76 0.59 -17.29
C SER A 54 -2.16 1.19 -17.28
N PRO A 55 -2.35 2.45 -16.85
CA PRO A 55 -3.62 3.14 -17.03
C PRO A 55 -3.78 3.37 -18.55
N GLY A 56 -4.24 2.35 -19.25
CA GLY A 56 -4.09 2.19 -20.69
C GLY A 56 -5.33 1.59 -21.34
N GLY A 57 -6.38 2.42 -21.44
CA GLY A 57 -7.53 2.23 -22.33
C GLY A 57 -8.78 1.66 -21.64
N ARG A 58 -10.01 2.03 -22.00
CA ARG A 58 -10.49 2.77 -23.18
C ARG A 58 -12.03 2.86 -23.11
N GLY A 59 -12.60 3.89 -23.76
CA GLY A 59 -13.97 3.92 -24.26
C GLY A 59 -14.93 4.73 -23.40
N GLY A 60 -15.60 5.77 -23.87
CA GLY A 60 -15.71 6.39 -25.19
C GLY A 60 -16.62 7.61 -25.07
#